data_AF-A0A1Y2N992-F1
#
_entry.id   AF-A0A1Y2N992-F1
#
_cell.length_a   1.000
_cell.length_b   1.000
_cell.length_c   1.000
_cell.angle_alpha   90.00
_cell.angle_beta   90.00
_cell.angle_gamma   90.00
#
_symmetry.space_group_name_H-M   'P 1'
#
loop_
_entity.id
_entity.type
_entity.pdbx_description
1 polymer ?
#
loop_
_entity_poly.entity_id
_entity_poly.type
_entity_poly.pdbx_seq_one_letter_code
_entity_poly.pdbx_strand_id
1 'polypeptide(L)'
;MQVAGPAEEQQLRSPAALTVHWVHRPGSLLDAVRTVPLPDATDQVFAWVAGEASAVRAVRRHLVGDRGLDKRAVAFTGYWRADLTQDDAPTEQDLADATEQMADQTAP
;
A
#
# COMPACT_ATOMS: atom_id res chain seq x y z
N MET A 1 1.22 8.94 -3.31
CA MET A 1 2.60 8.57 -2.95
C MET A 1 3.09 9.48 -1.85
N GLN A 2 3.80 8.96 -0.85
CA GLN A 2 4.37 9.78 0.22
C GLN A 2 5.87 9.98 0.00
N VAL A 3 6.35 11.23 0.07
CA VAL A 3 7.75 11.60 -0.16
C VAL A 3 8.24 12.63 0.85
N ALA A 4 9.55 12.87 0.93
CA ALA A 4 10.14 13.78 1.91
C ALA A 4 9.70 15.24 1.68
N GLY A 5 9.57 15.65 0.42
CA GLY A 5 9.18 17.00 0.02
C GLY A 5 9.16 17.14 -1.51
N PRO A 6 8.95 18.36 -2.03
CA PRO A 6 8.74 18.58 -3.46
C PRO A 6 9.89 18.13 -4.37
N ALA A 7 11.13 18.17 -3.87
CA ALA A 7 12.31 17.74 -4.62
C ALA A 7 12.33 16.23 -4.92
N GLU A 8 11.55 15.45 -4.17
CA GLU A 8 11.45 13.99 -4.32
C GLU A 8 10.25 13.57 -5.20
N GLU A 9 9.44 14.53 -5.66
CA GLU A 9 8.36 14.26 -6.61
C GLU A 9 8.95 13.82 -7.96
N GLN A 10 8.45 12.71 -8.50
CA GLN A 10 8.92 12.16 -9.76
C GLN A 10 7.90 12.42 -10.87
N GLN A 11 8.35 12.80 -12.07
CA GLN A 11 7.43 12.89 -13.21
C GLN A 11 7.06 11.48 -13.69
N LEU A 12 5.87 11.01 -13.33
CA LEU A 12 5.36 9.71 -13.77
C LEU A 12 4.69 9.85 -15.14
N ARG A 13 5.24 9.15 -16.15
CA ARG A 13 4.64 9.08 -17.49
C ARG A 13 3.79 7.83 -17.60
N SER A 14 2.56 7.97 -18.07
CA SER A 14 1.64 6.86 -18.29
C SER A 14 0.83 7.09 -19.57
N PRO A 15 0.58 6.05 -20.38
CA PRO A 15 -0.38 6.12 -21.47
C PRO A 15 -1.84 6.05 -21.00
N ALA A 16 -2.08 5.73 -19.73
CA ALA A 16 -3.42 5.66 -19.12
C ALA A 16 -3.80 6.98 -18.42
N ALA A 17 -5.10 7.16 -18.14
CA ALA A 17 -5.57 8.24 -17.29
C ALA A 17 -5.00 8.05 -15.86
N LEU A 18 -4.06 8.92 -15.48
CA LEU A 18 -3.33 8.84 -14.23
C LEU A 18 -3.54 10.10 -13.41
N THR A 19 -3.99 9.93 -12.17
CA THR A 19 -3.99 11.01 -11.16
C THR A 19 -2.95 10.68 -10.10
N VAL A 20 -2.02 11.61 -9.85
CA VAL A 20 -0.97 11.44 -8.85
C VAL A 20 -1.19 12.44 -7.72
N HIS A 21 -1.31 11.93 -6.50
CA HIS A 21 -1.33 12.73 -5.29
C HIS A 21 -0.02 12.53 -4.52
N TRP A 22 0.77 13.60 -4.38
CA TRP A 22 1.99 13.63 -3.57
C TRP A 22 1.65 14.05 -2.14
N VAL A 23 2.11 13.26 -1.17
CA VAL A 23 1.95 13.52 0.26
C VAL A 23 3.33 13.81 0.82
N HIS A 24 3.58 15.06 1.19
CA HIS A 24 4.87 15.44 1.76
C HIS A 24 4.90 15.21 3.26
N ARG A 25 6.02 14.72 3.78
CA ARG A 25 6.22 14.64 5.22
C ARG A 25 6.17 16.04 5.86
N PRO A 26 5.58 16.19 7.06
CA PRO A 26 5.12 15.12 7.95
C PRO A 26 3.71 14.57 7.67
N GLY A 27 3.09 14.85 6.52
CA GLY A 27 1.78 14.31 6.14
C GLY A 27 1.74 12.78 6.07
N SER A 28 0.55 12.20 6.23
CA SER A 28 0.30 10.75 6.40
C SER A 28 -0.28 10.12 5.12
N LEU A 29 0.33 9.02 4.66
CA LEU A 29 -0.17 8.27 3.51
C LEU A 29 -1.58 7.72 3.76
N LEU A 30 -1.83 7.19 4.96
CA LEU A 30 -3.14 6.64 5.32
C LEU A 30 -4.23 7.71 5.26
N ASP A 31 -3.96 8.90 5.79
CA ASP A 31 -4.95 9.98 5.80
C ASP A 31 -5.25 10.47 4.39
N ALA A 32 -4.25 10.51 3.50
CA ALA A 32 -4.49 10.79 2.10
C ALA A 32 -5.37 9.71 1.44
N VAL A 33 -5.09 8.43 1.68
CA VAL A 33 -5.88 7.31 1.12
C VAL A 33 -7.34 7.37 1.58
N ARG A 34 -7.60 7.74 2.84
CA ARG A 34 -8.96 7.91 3.37
C ARG A 34 -9.81 8.94 2.61
N THR A 35 -9.17 9.91 1.95
CA THR A 35 -9.85 10.96 1.19
C THR A 35 -10.07 10.60 -0.28
N VAL A 36 -9.48 9.50 -0.75
CA VAL A 36 -9.61 9.09 -2.15
C VAL A 36 -11.03 8.58 -2.39
N PRO A 37 -11.78 9.16 -3.34
CA PRO A 37 -13.07 8.63 -3.72
C PRO A 37 -12.87 7.25 -4.37
N LEU A 38 -13.64 6.27 -3.92
CA LEU A 38 -13.70 4.96 -4.55
C LEU A 38 -15.05 4.82 -5.26
N PRO A 39 -15.11 4.14 -6.42
CA PRO A 39 -16.37 3.76 -7.03
C PRO A 39 -17.27 2.99 -6.07
N ASP A 40 -18.59 3.17 -6.20
CA ASP A 40 -19.58 2.41 -5.41
C ASP A 40 -19.47 0.89 -5.66
N ALA A 41 -19.11 0.52 -6.89
CA ALA A 41 -18.81 -0.84 -7.29
C ALA A 41 -17.35 -1.18 -6.97
N THR A 42 -17.11 -1.68 -5.75
CA THR A 42 -15.76 -2.00 -5.25
C THR A 42 -15.13 -3.21 -5.93
N ASP A 43 -15.90 -4.05 -6.62
CA ASP A 43 -15.45 -5.19 -7.43
C ASP A 43 -14.62 -4.78 -8.65
N GLN A 44 -14.69 -3.51 -9.07
CA GLN A 44 -13.88 -2.94 -10.14
C GLN A 44 -12.60 -2.28 -9.64
N VAL A 45 -12.35 -2.28 -8.33
CA VAL A 45 -11.21 -1.62 -7.71
C VAL A 45 -10.15 -2.65 -7.36
N PHE A 46 -8.94 -2.42 -7.85
CA PHE A 46 -7.74 -3.11 -7.39
C PHE A 46 -6.79 -2.13 -6.73
N ALA A 47 -6.26 -2.50 -5.57
CA ALA A 47 -5.28 -1.71 -4.84
C ALA A 47 -3.94 -2.44 -4.77
N TRP A 48 -2.87 -1.73 -5.11
CA TRP A 48 -1.50 -2.16 -4.88
C TRP A 48 -0.80 -1.20 -3.93
N VAL A 49 -0.27 -1.71 -2.82
CA VAL A 49 0.29 -0.88 -1.74
C VAL A 49 1.69 -1.36 -1.36
N ALA A 50 2.71 -0.56 -1.61
CA ALA A 50 4.07 -0.89 -1.21
C ALA A 50 4.80 0.30 -0.56
N GLY A 51 5.77 0.00 0.31
CA GLY A 51 6.51 1.01 1.04
C GLY A 51 6.94 0.52 2.42
N GLU A 52 6.91 1.41 3.42
CA GLU A 52 7.23 1.04 4.80
C GLU A 52 6.20 0.06 5.36
N ALA A 53 6.66 -1.04 5.97
CA ALA A 53 5.81 -2.18 6.30
C ALA A 53 4.62 -1.82 7.23
N SER A 54 4.83 -0.98 8.24
CA SER A 54 3.75 -0.59 9.16
C SER A 54 2.69 0.28 8.46
N ALA A 55 3.10 1.21 7.61
CA ALA A 55 2.22 2.06 6.82
C ALA A 55 1.43 1.26 5.79
N VAL A 56 2.07 0.31 5.10
CA VAL A 56 1.42 -0.61 4.15
C VAL A 56 0.33 -1.41 4.84
N ARG A 57 0.63 -2.02 6.00
CA ARG A 57 -0.36 -2.79 6.78
C ARG A 57 -1.53 -1.92 7.24
N ALA A 58 -1.26 -0.70 7.68
CA ALA A 58 -2.29 0.25 8.09
C ALA A 58 -3.23 0.63 6.92
N VAL A 59 -2.67 0.91 5.74
CA VAL A 59 -3.45 1.19 4.53
C VAL A 59 -4.28 -0.03 4.12
N ARG A 60 -3.69 -1.22 4.09
CA ARG A 60 -4.41 -2.46 3.76
C ARG A 60 -5.60 -2.69 4.70
N ARG A 61 -5.38 -2.58 6.01
CA ARG A 61 -6.43 -2.75 7.02
C ARG A 61 -7.58 -1.77 6.79
N HIS A 62 -7.28 -0.53 6.43
CA HIS A 62 -8.30 0.46 6.09
C HIS A 62 -9.08 0.07 4.82
N LEU A 63 -8.39 -0.33 3.75
CA LEU A 63 -9.04 -0.70 2.48
C LEU A 63 -9.94 -1.93 2.61
N VAL A 64 -9.49 -2.97 3.31
CA VAL A 64 -10.29 -4.19 3.50
C VAL A 64 -11.35 -4.00 4.59
N GLY A 65 -10.95 -3.50 5.76
CA GLY A 65 -11.82 -3.43 6.94
C GLY A 65 -12.83 -2.28 6.89
N ASP A 66 -12.40 -1.08 6.51
CA ASP A 66 -13.25 0.11 6.57
C ASP A 66 -13.91 0.41 5.23
N ARG A 67 -13.23 0.13 4.11
CA ARG A 67 -13.72 0.40 2.75
C ARG A 67 -14.35 -0.83 2.07
N GLY A 68 -14.27 -2.01 2.70
CA GLY A 68 -14.95 -3.22 2.25
C GLY A 68 -14.43 -3.81 0.94
N LEU A 69 -13.19 -3.53 0.55
CA LEU A 69 -12.57 -4.19 -0.60
C LEU A 69 -12.35 -5.67 -0.27
N ASP A 70 -12.60 -6.55 -1.25
CA ASP A 70 -12.18 -7.95 -1.13
C ASP A 70 -10.66 -7.98 -0.91
N LYS A 71 -10.21 -8.79 0.05
CA LYS A 71 -8.78 -8.93 0.34
C LYS A 71 -7.96 -9.37 -0.87
N ARG A 72 -8.56 -10.11 -1.82
CA ARG A 72 -7.95 -10.56 -3.09
C ARG A 72 -7.76 -9.41 -4.07
N ALA A 73 -8.52 -8.33 -3.91
CA ALA A 73 -8.38 -7.11 -4.70
C ALA A 73 -7.34 -6.14 -4.11
N VAL A 74 -6.61 -6.53 -3.06
CA VAL A 74 -5.61 -5.70 -2.38
C VAL A 74 -4.27 -6.44 -2.28
N ALA A 75 -3.37 -6.18 -3.22
CA ALA A 75 -1.99 -6.61 -3.14
C ALA A 75 -1.15 -5.61 -2.32
N PHE A 76 -0.26 -6.12 -1.48
CA PHE A 76 0.54 -5.28 -0.59
C PHE A 76 1.93 -5.84 -0.35
N THR A 77 2.95 -4.99 -0.21
CA THR A 77 4.32 -5.43 0.11
C THR A 77 5.05 -4.41 0.98
N GLY A 78 5.47 -4.82 2.19
CA GLY A 78 6.35 -4.03 3.04
C GLY A 78 7.81 -4.15 2.57
N TYR A 79 8.36 -3.10 1.97
CA TYR A 79 9.72 -3.09 1.41
C TYR A 79 10.80 -2.85 2.47
N TRP A 80 10.50 -2.05 3.48
CA TRP A 80 11.48 -1.66 4.50
C TRP A 80 10.80 -1.35 5.83
N ARG A 81 11.59 -1.28 6.89
CA ARG A 81 11.18 -0.86 8.23
C ARG A 81 12.15 0.20 8.75
N ALA A 82 11.67 1.14 9.54
CA ALA A 82 12.50 2.25 10.02
C ALA A 82 13.59 1.81 11.01
N ASP A 83 13.35 0.70 11.71
CA ASP A 83 14.18 0.15 12.77
C ASP A 83 15.07 -1.02 12.31
N LEU A 84 14.94 -1.49 11.06
CA LEU A 84 15.71 -2.62 10.53
C LEU A 84 16.42 -2.27 9.22
N THR A 85 17.52 -2.97 8.98
CA THR A 85 18.24 -3.01 7.71
C THR A 85 17.85 -4.28 6.94
N GLN A 86 18.28 -4.36 5.67
CA GLN A 86 18.00 -5.53 4.82
C GLN A 86 18.72 -6.81 5.30
N ASP A 87 19.81 -6.69 6.06
CA ASP A 87 20.56 -7.84 6.58
C ASP A 87 19.98 -8.40 7.88
N ASP A 88 19.05 -7.66 8.51
CA ASP A 88 18.33 -8.15 9.68
C ASP A 88 17.36 -9.27 9.30
N ALA A 89 17.15 -10.21 10.22
CA ALA A 89 16.22 -11.30 10.00
C ALA A 89 14.78 -10.76 9.81
N PRO A 90 13.97 -11.40 8.94
CA PRO A 90 12.55 -11.07 8.80
C PRO A 90 11.83 -11.17 10.14
N THR A 91 10.92 -10.24 10.43
CA THR A 91 10.10 -10.34 11.63
C THR A 91 9.02 -11.41 11.47
N GLU A 92 8.45 -11.84 12.59
CA GLU A 92 7.28 -12.74 12.59
C GLU A 92 6.13 -12.19 11.73
N GLN A 93 5.94 -10.86 11.73
CA GLN A 93 4.92 -10.21 10.90
C GLN A 93 5.26 -10.28 9.41
N ASP A 94 6.54 -10.19 9.02
CA ASP A 94 6.95 -10.32 7.62
C ASP A 94 6.76 -11.77 7.13
N LEU A 95 7.04 -12.75 7.99
CA LEU A 95 6.81 -14.17 7.70
C LEU A 95 5.31 -14.48 7.57
N ALA A 96 4.47 -13.87 8.41
CA ALA A 96 3.02 -14.00 8.35
C ALA A 96 2.46 -13.38 7.05
N ASP A 97 2.91 -12.18 6.69
CA ASP A 97 2.51 -11.51 5.44
C ASP A 97 2.93 -12.35 4.22
N ALA A 98 4.16 -12.89 4.20
CA ALA A 98 4.64 -13.75 3.13
C ALA A 98 3.79 -15.02 3.00
N THR A 99 3.42 -15.64 4.13
CA THR A 99 2.53 -16.80 4.15
C THR A 99 1.16 -16.48 3.58
N GLU A 100 0.59 -15.32 3.93
CA GLU A 100 -0.70 -14.86 3.40
C GLU A 100 -0.62 -14.64 1.87
N GLN A 101 0.43 -13.98 1.38
CA GLN A 101 0.62 -13.75 -0.05
C GLN A 101 0.79 -15.04 -0.84
N MET A 102 1.52 -16.02 -0.32
CA MET A 102 1.65 -17.34 -0.94
C MET A 102 0.31 -18.08 -1.02
N ALA A 103 -0.52 -17.96 0.02
CA ALA A 103 -1.86 -18.54 0.02
C ALA A 103 -2.78 -17.88 -1.03
N ASP A 104 -2.67 -16.57 -1.22
CA ASP A 104 -3.46 -15.83 -2.21
C ASP A 104 -3.03 -16.14 -3.66
N GLN A 105 -1.73 -16.36 -3.90
CA GLN A 105 -1.18 -16.77 -5.20
C GLN A 105 -1.54 -18.21 -5.61
N THR A 106 -1.95 -19.05 -4.66
CA THR A 106 -2.29 -20.46 -4.90
C THR A 106 -3.81 -20.69 -5.03
N ALA A 107 -4.63 -19.65 -4.84
CA ALA A 107 -6.08 -19.73 -5.04
C ALA A 107 -6.42 -19.72 -6.56
N PRO A 108 -7.32 -20.60 -7.04
CA PRO A 108 -7.65 -20.75 -8.45
C PRO A 108 -8.38 -19.56 -9.06
#